data_AF-A0AAJ6QYI5-F1
#
_entry.id   AF-A0AAJ6QYI5-F1
#
_cell.length_a   1.000
_cell.length_b   1.000
_cell.length_c   1.000
_cell.angle_alpha   90.00
_cell.angle_beta   90.00
_cell.angle_gamma   90.00
#
_symmetry.space_group_name_H-M   'P 1'
#
loop_
_entity.id
_entity.type
_entity.pdbx_description
1 polymer ?
#
loop_
_entity_poly.entity_id
_entity_poly.type
_entity_poly.pdbx_seq_one_letter_code
_entity_poly.pdbx_strand_id
1 'polypeptide(L)'
;MIESMSLKKLIFCTIFLIFACLFILTLEGILVESTTNHTVVQEKGCWDDEDFVIRKPCEPCSDFERISKNIAACVSSGYKELLKCSKTGEVYRSCSDSELLHFYKFEMLTWLLGGLSSAFVIFRKRTLDKRMLQRIQQQVAAGAPYYYVLWEAQSGFAFSPMAYVSKGLFWCSVLSLVHCGLSAAQHKSYLRLSEQGSSFVPLDIVVQTIVSLFIAMWSTLRIAGDFMEVRAGAQLQNKTFETVGNCPNFYTFTGKNRPVRNLLVHE
;
A
#
# COMPACT_ATOMS: atom_id res chain seq x y z
N MET A 1 15.92 9.69 -21.65
CA MET A 1 15.19 8.43 -21.88
C MET A 1 14.24 8.20 -20.71
N ILE A 2 12.95 8.51 -20.88
CA ILE A 2 11.93 8.02 -19.94
C ILE A 2 11.72 6.59 -20.40
N GLU A 3 12.21 5.63 -19.63
CA GLU A 3 11.98 4.23 -19.91
C GLU A 3 10.47 4.02 -19.88
N SER A 4 9.89 3.80 -21.06
CA SER A 4 8.53 3.33 -21.21
C SER A 4 8.49 1.98 -20.52
N MET A 5 8.00 1.95 -19.28
CA MET A 5 7.71 0.68 -18.64
C MET A 5 6.55 0.10 -19.42
N SER A 6 6.87 -0.73 -20.42
CA SER A 6 5.87 -1.35 -21.29
C SER A 6 4.79 -2.01 -20.43
N LEU A 7 3.55 -2.02 -20.90
CA LEU A 7 2.42 -2.68 -20.23
C LEU A 7 2.78 -4.09 -19.72
N LYS A 8 3.63 -4.81 -20.45
CA LYS A 8 4.18 -6.12 -20.04
C LYS A 8 5.04 -6.06 -18.77
N LYS A 9 5.92 -5.05 -18.65
CA LYS A 9 6.74 -4.82 -17.45
C LYS A 9 5.88 -4.40 -16.25
N LEU A 10 4.83 -3.62 -16.49
CA LEU A 10 3.89 -3.22 -15.43
C LEU A 10 3.09 -4.42 -14.91
N ILE A 11 2.53 -5.24 -15.81
CA ILE A 11 1.82 -6.49 -15.46
C ILE A 11 2.75 -7.47 -14.73
N PHE A 12 3.99 -7.61 -15.19
CA PHE A 12 4.97 -8.48 -14.53
C PHE A 12 5.27 -8.01 -13.10
N CYS A 13 5.47 -6.71 -12.89
CA CYS A 13 5.76 -6.13 -11.59
C CYS A 13 4.57 -6.31 -10.62
N THR A 14 3.33 -6.15 -11.10
CA THR A 14 2.13 -6.38 -10.28
C THR A 14 1.96 -7.85 -9.93
N ILE A 15 2.15 -8.78 -10.87
CA ILE A 15 2.08 -10.23 -10.59
C ILE A 15 3.15 -10.65 -9.59
N PHE A 16 4.37 -10.10 -9.72
CA PHE A 16 5.46 -10.35 -8.78
C PHE A 16 5.11 -9.86 -7.36
N LEU A 17 4.54 -8.66 -7.23
CA LEU A 17 4.09 -8.14 -5.94
C LEU A 17 2.98 -9.00 -5.30
N ILE A 18 2.05 -9.48 -6.11
CA ILE A 18 0.97 -10.38 -5.66
C ILE A 18 1.56 -11.69 -5.14
N PHE A 19 2.47 -12.30 -5.90
CA PHE A 19 3.15 -13.52 -5.48
C PHE A 19 3.97 -13.31 -4.21
N ALA A 20 4.68 -12.18 -4.10
CA ALA A 20 5.42 -11.82 -2.89
C ALA A 20 4.50 -11.64 -1.68
N CYS A 21 3.33 -11.02 -1.83
CA CYS A 21 2.34 -10.91 -0.75
C CYS A 21 1.81 -12.27 -0.29
N LEU A 22 1.46 -13.16 -1.24
CA LEU A 22 1.03 -14.52 -0.91
C LEU A 22 2.14 -15.31 -0.22
N PHE A 23 3.38 -15.18 -0.69
CA PHE A 23 4.55 -15.83 -0.10
C PHE A 23 4.82 -15.32 1.33
N ILE A 24 4.75 -14.01 1.57
CA ILE A 24 4.90 -13.42 2.91
C ILE A 24 3.82 -13.97 3.86
N LEU A 25 2.56 -14.05 3.43
CA LEU A 25 1.49 -14.62 4.27
C LEU A 25 1.71 -16.11 4.60
N THR A 26 2.25 -16.88 3.66
CA THR A 26 2.62 -18.28 3.92
C THR A 26 3.83 -18.39 4.85
N LEU A 27 4.83 -17.52 4.69
CA LEU A 27 6.01 -17.48 5.54
C LEU A 27 5.67 -17.05 6.96
N GLU A 28 4.81 -16.05 7.15
CA GLU A 28 4.31 -15.66 8.48
C GLU A 28 3.55 -16.82 9.13
N GLY A 29 2.78 -17.60 8.36
CA GLY A 29 2.16 -18.83 8.86
C GLY A 29 3.18 -19.84 9.38
N ILE A 30 4.30 -20.02 8.68
CA ILE A 30 5.35 -20.98 9.05
C ILE A 30 6.26 -20.43 10.17
N LEU A 31 6.57 -19.13 10.16
CA LEU A 31 7.41 -18.47 11.17
C LEU A 31 6.70 -18.42 12.53
N VAL A 32 5.38 -18.24 12.55
CA VAL A 32 4.59 -18.35 13.78
C VAL A 32 4.69 -19.76 14.36
N GLU A 33 4.66 -20.80 13.53
CA GLU A 33 4.86 -22.20 13.94
C GLU A 33 6.30 -22.50 14.38
N SER A 34 7.31 -21.84 13.80
CA SER A 34 8.71 -22.09 14.15
C SER A 34 9.14 -21.35 15.44
N THR A 35 8.50 -20.22 15.76
CA THR A 35 8.84 -19.44 16.97
C THR A 35 8.31 -20.11 18.24
N THR A 36 7.14 -20.76 18.18
CA THR A 36 6.63 -21.61 19.27
C THR A 36 7.56 -22.77 19.61
N ASN A 37 8.31 -23.27 18.63
CA ASN A 37 9.18 -24.44 18.81
C ASN A 37 10.59 -24.12 19.34
N HIS A 38 11.05 -22.86 19.37
CA HIS A 38 12.47 -22.55 19.62
C HIS A 38 12.81 -21.60 20.79
N THR A 39 11.84 -21.01 21.51
CA THR A 39 12.16 -19.99 22.55
C THR A 39 11.83 -20.34 24.00
N VAL A 40 11.64 -21.61 24.35
CA VAL A 40 11.53 -21.99 25.77
C VAL A 40 12.62 -22.98 26.11
N VAL A 41 13.65 -22.50 26.82
CA VAL A 41 14.48 -23.39 27.66
C VAL A 41 13.53 -24.03 28.66
N GLN A 42 13.11 -25.26 28.35
CA GLN A 42 12.02 -25.96 29.00
C GLN A 42 12.50 -26.49 30.36
N GLU A 43 12.27 -25.71 31.41
CA GLU A 43 12.11 -26.25 32.75
C GLU A 43 10.86 -27.14 32.70
N LYS A 44 11.01 -28.47 32.84
CA LYS A 44 9.88 -29.41 32.84
C LYS A 44 8.85 -28.95 33.89
N GLY A 45 7.65 -28.59 33.44
CA GLY A 45 6.55 -28.21 34.32
C GLY A 45 5.29 -29.03 34.03
N CYS A 46 4.24 -28.83 34.83
CA CYS A 46 3.00 -29.63 34.75
C CYS A 46 2.36 -29.64 33.34
N TRP A 47 2.66 -28.61 32.55
CA TRP A 47 2.11 -28.33 31.22
C TRP A 47 2.64 -29.27 30.13
N ASP A 48 3.66 -30.08 30.41
CA ASP A 48 4.15 -31.09 29.47
C ASP A 48 3.48 -32.45 29.67
N ASP A 49 2.95 -32.72 30.87
CA ASP A 49 2.45 -34.04 31.29
C ASP A 49 0.91 -34.07 31.48
N GLU A 50 0.27 -32.92 31.59
CA GLU A 50 -1.15 -32.77 31.90
C GLU A 50 -1.83 -31.69 31.06
N ASP A 51 -3.11 -31.89 30.78
CA ASP A 51 -3.97 -30.85 30.22
C ASP A 51 -4.04 -29.66 31.20
N PHE A 52 -3.87 -28.46 30.67
CA PHE A 52 -3.84 -27.23 31.44
C PHE A 52 -4.75 -26.18 30.82
N VAL A 53 -5.30 -25.31 31.66
CA VAL A 53 -6.12 -24.18 31.22
C VAL A 53 -5.48 -22.88 31.68
N ILE A 54 -5.32 -21.94 30.75
CA ILE A 54 -4.79 -20.60 31.05
C ILE A 54 -5.89 -19.82 31.80
N ARG A 55 -5.64 -19.54 33.08
CA ARG A 55 -6.60 -18.82 33.93
C ARG A 55 -6.41 -17.31 33.86
N LYS A 56 -5.16 -16.86 33.80
CA LYS A 56 -4.82 -15.45 33.60
C LYS A 56 -3.82 -15.31 32.45
N PRO A 57 -4.07 -14.39 31.50
CA PRO A 57 -3.13 -14.10 30.42
C PRO A 57 -1.83 -13.49 30.99
N CYS A 58 -0.76 -13.48 30.19
CA CYS A 58 0.55 -12.98 30.61
C CYS A 58 0.47 -11.54 31.12
N GLU A 59 0.84 -11.35 32.38
CA GLU A 59 0.90 -10.04 33.03
C GLU A 59 2.34 -9.72 33.44
N PRO A 60 2.73 -8.43 33.45
CA PRO A 60 4.02 -8.04 33.99
C PRO A 60 4.09 -8.37 35.48
N CYS A 61 5.24 -8.87 35.95
CA CYS A 61 5.44 -9.15 37.36
C CYS A 61 5.46 -7.84 38.17
N SER A 62 4.88 -7.87 39.37
CA SER A 62 4.91 -6.72 40.29
C SER A 62 6.34 -6.48 40.81
N ASP A 63 6.68 -5.24 41.15
CA ASP A 63 8.01 -4.88 41.65
C ASP A 63 8.40 -5.68 42.90
N PHE A 64 7.43 -5.98 43.77
CA PHE A 64 7.67 -6.82 44.95
C PHE A 64 8.08 -8.25 44.59
N GLU A 65 7.48 -8.83 43.55
CA GLU A 65 7.74 -10.21 43.11
C GLU A 65 9.11 -10.33 42.45
N ARG A 66 9.52 -9.29 41.73
CA ARG A 66 10.85 -9.19 41.13
C ARG A 66 11.96 -9.09 42.18
N ILE A 67 11.71 -8.35 43.27
CA ILE A 67 12.69 -8.16 44.35
C ILE A 67 12.74 -9.38 45.27
N SER A 68 11.59 -9.95 45.63
CA SER A 68 11.51 -11.09 46.54
C SER A 68 11.96 -12.41 45.93
N LYS A 69 11.98 -12.53 44.59
CA LYS A 69 12.35 -13.75 43.84
C LYS A 69 11.57 -15.00 44.28
N ASN A 70 10.39 -14.80 44.85
CA ASN A 70 9.54 -15.88 45.33
C ASN A 70 8.98 -16.72 44.15
N ILE A 71 8.82 -16.10 42.97
CA ILE A 71 8.28 -16.75 41.77
C ILE A 71 9.39 -16.90 40.73
N ALA A 72 9.76 -18.14 40.39
CA ALA A 72 10.83 -18.44 39.42
C ALA A 72 10.55 -17.86 38.02
N ALA A 73 9.28 -17.83 37.60
CA ALA A 73 8.83 -17.25 36.32
C ALA A 73 9.22 -15.77 36.14
N CYS A 74 9.20 -14.99 37.24
CA CYS A 74 9.52 -13.57 37.21
C CYS A 74 11.02 -13.29 37.13
N VAL A 75 11.86 -14.23 37.56
CA VAL A 75 13.32 -14.08 37.55
C VAL A 75 13.88 -14.25 36.13
N SER A 76 13.27 -15.12 35.31
CA SER A 76 13.73 -15.42 33.96
C SER A 76 13.26 -14.40 32.93
N SER A 77 11.95 -14.10 32.90
CA SER A 77 11.32 -13.33 31.81
C SER A 77 10.72 -11.98 32.24
N GLY A 78 10.46 -11.80 33.54
CA GLY A 78 9.79 -10.60 34.07
C GLY A 78 8.27 -10.54 33.83
N TYR A 79 7.71 -11.53 33.14
CA TYR A 79 6.27 -11.72 32.95
C TYR A 79 5.87 -13.09 33.48
N LYS A 80 4.63 -13.19 33.97
CA LYS A 80 4.08 -14.42 34.50
C LYS A 80 2.68 -14.66 33.94
N GLU A 81 2.35 -15.92 33.74
CA GLU A 81 0.98 -16.38 33.48
C GLU A 81 0.59 -17.44 34.50
N LEU A 82 -0.72 -17.54 34.77
CA LEU A 82 -1.27 -18.49 35.73
C LEU A 82 -1.98 -19.61 35.00
N LEU A 83 -1.50 -20.83 35.19
CA LEU A 83 -2.08 -22.04 34.61
C LEU A 83 -2.76 -22.85 35.71
N LYS A 84 -3.87 -23.50 35.35
CA LYS A 84 -4.53 -24.50 36.18
C LYS A 84 -4.32 -25.87 35.54
N CYS A 85 -3.44 -26.67 36.12
CA CYS A 85 -3.20 -28.06 35.71
C CYS A 85 -4.27 -28.96 36.34
N SER A 86 -4.64 -30.02 35.64
CA SER A 86 -5.71 -30.94 36.08
C SER A 86 -5.39 -31.68 37.38
N LYS A 87 -4.14 -32.13 37.60
CA LYS A 87 -3.75 -32.87 38.82
C LYS A 87 -2.89 -32.05 39.78
N THR A 88 -2.04 -31.16 39.27
CA THR A 88 -1.05 -30.42 40.06
C THR A 88 -1.61 -29.13 40.69
N GLY A 89 -2.73 -28.59 40.17
CA GLY A 89 -3.34 -27.35 40.66
C GLY A 89 -2.83 -26.10 39.95
N GLU A 90 -2.77 -24.97 40.66
CA GLU A 90 -2.40 -23.67 40.06
C GLU A 90 -0.88 -23.44 40.11
N VAL A 91 -0.26 -23.16 38.96
CA VAL A 91 1.20 -22.97 38.84
C VAL A 91 1.51 -21.77 37.93
N TYR A 92 2.58 -21.04 38.24
CA TYR A 92 3.05 -19.88 37.47
C TYR A 92 4.14 -20.29 36.47
N ARG A 93 4.00 -19.82 35.22
CA ARG A 93 4.99 -20.01 34.15
C ARG A 93 5.51 -18.67 33.65
N SER A 94 6.76 -18.65 33.20
CA SER A 94 7.36 -17.52 32.50
C SER A 94 6.84 -17.42 31.07
N CYS A 95 6.47 -16.22 30.66
CA CYS A 95 5.94 -15.93 29.34
C CYS A 95 6.73 -14.78 28.71
N SER A 96 6.84 -14.76 27.39
CA SER A 96 7.35 -13.60 26.65
C SER A 96 6.16 -12.93 25.96
N ASP A 97 5.78 -11.74 26.42
CA ASP A 97 4.77 -10.92 25.72
C ASP A 97 5.39 -10.40 24.41
N SER A 98 5.23 -11.21 23.36
CA SER A 98 5.82 -10.98 22.05
C SER A 98 4.83 -10.33 21.09
N GLU A 99 3.54 -10.28 21.43
CA GLU A 99 2.50 -9.81 20.51
C GLU A 99 2.53 -8.28 20.35
N LEU A 100 2.74 -7.54 21.45
CA LEU A 100 2.74 -6.08 21.41
C LEU A 100 3.96 -5.51 20.66
N LEU A 101 5.14 -6.06 20.90
CA LEU A 101 6.39 -5.57 20.30
C LEU A 101 6.48 -5.90 18.80
N HIS A 102 5.99 -7.07 18.38
CA HIS A 102 5.93 -7.41 16.95
C HIS A 102 4.96 -6.50 16.20
N PHE A 103 3.81 -6.17 16.81
CA PHE A 103 2.85 -5.24 16.23
C PHE A 103 3.45 -3.84 16.02
N TYR A 104 4.10 -3.25 17.03
CA TYR A 104 4.72 -1.92 16.89
C TYR A 104 5.92 -1.91 15.95
N LYS A 105 6.72 -2.98 15.90
CA LYS A 105 7.83 -3.11 14.94
C LYS A 105 7.30 -3.17 13.50
N PHE A 106 6.22 -3.92 13.27
CA PHE A 106 5.58 -4.00 11.97
C PHE A 106 4.96 -2.66 11.55
N GLU A 107 4.21 -2.01 12.44
CA GLU A 107 3.59 -0.70 12.18
C GLU A 107 4.65 0.35 11.83
N MET A 108 5.74 0.43 12.59
CA MET A 108 6.79 1.42 12.28
C MET A 108 7.51 1.13 10.96
N LEU A 109 7.70 -0.15 10.63
CA LEU A 109 8.33 -0.54 9.37
C LEU A 109 7.44 -0.21 8.16
N THR A 110 6.13 -0.45 8.26
CA THR A 110 5.17 -0.14 7.17
C THR A 110 5.05 1.36 6.96
N TRP A 111 5.01 2.17 8.02
CA TRP A 111 5.03 3.63 7.93
C TRP A 111 6.32 4.15 7.29
N LEU A 112 7.49 3.58 7.63
CA LEU A 112 8.77 3.98 7.04
C LEU A 112 8.85 3.64 5.54
N LEU A 113 8.49 2.41 5.16
CA LEU A 113 8.46 1.99 3.76
C LEU A 113 7.46 2.83 2.93
N GLY A 114 6.27 3.08 3.48
CA GLY A 114 5.25 3.93 2.87
C GLY A 114 5.73 5.39 2.70
N GLY A 115 6.39 5.94 3.72
CA GLY A 115 6.98 7.27 3.70
C GLY A 115 8.08 7.40 2.65
N LEU A 116 9.00 6.44 2.59
CA LEU A 116 10.08 6.42 1.59
C LEU A 116 9.55 6.31 0.16
N SER A 117 8.57 5.42 -0.07
CA SER A 117 7.91 5.27 -1.37
C SER A 117 7.20 6.57 -1.80
N SER A 118 6.46 7.20 -0.87
CA SER A 118 5.76 8.46 -1.11
C SER A 118 6.73 9.60 -1.43
N ALA A 119 7.82 9.72 -0.66
CA ALA A 119 8.85 10.71 -0.88
C ALA A 119 9.51 10.54 -2.26
N PHE A 120 9.80 9.30 -2.66
CA PHE A 120 10.35 9.00 -3.98
C PHE A 120 9.38 9.39 -5.11
N VAL A 121 8.09 9.08 -4.97
CA VAL A 121 7.05 9.48 -5.94
C VAL A 121 6.92 11.00 -6.03
N ILE A 122 6.92 11.72 -4.90
CA ILE A 122 6.86 13.19 -4.87
C ILE A 122 8.08 13.81 -5.54
N PHE A 123 9.29 13.29 -5.24
CA PHE A 123 10.52 13.78 -5.86
C PHE A 123 10.51 13.59 -7.39
N ARG A 124 10.09 12.40 -7.82
CA ARG A 124 9.92 12.10 -9.25
C ARG A 124 8.86 13.01 -9.89
N LYS A 125 7.72 13.21 -9.23
CA LYS A 125 6.64 14.09 -9.70
C LYS A 125 7.14 15.53 -9.88
N ARG A 126 7.84 16.07 -8.88
CA ARG A 126 8.49 17.39 -8.95
C ARG A 126 9.48 17.51 -10.10
N THR A 127 10.20 16.44 -10.42
CA THR A 127 11.14 16.42 -11.55
C THR A 127 10.42 16.41 -12.89
N LEU A 128 9.30 15.68 -13.01
CA LEU A 128 8.49 15.66 -14.21
C LEU A 128 7.77 17.00 -14.43
N ASP A 129 7.21 17.60 -13.39
CA ASP A 129 6.49 18.89 -13.48
C ASP A 129 7.41 20.00 -13.98
N LYS A 130 8.67 20.03 -13.52
CA LYS A 130 9.69 20.98 -14.03
C LYS A 130 9.93 20.80 -15.54
N ARG A 131 9.97 19.55 -16.03
CA ARG A 131 10.16 19.27 -17.46
C ARG A 131 8.91 19.58 -18.29
N MET A 132 7.72 19.38 -17.72
CA MET A 132 6.45 19.74 -18.36
C MET A 132 6.33 21.26 -18.51
N LEU A 133 6.66 22.03 -17.46
CA LEU A 133 6.62 23.49 -17.50
C LEU A 133 7.57 24.07 -18.57
N GLN A 134 8.77 23.50 -18.73
CA GLN A 134 9.70 23.88 -19.80
C GLN A 134 9.10 23.64 -21.20
N ARG A 135 8.33 22.57 -21.40
CA ARG A 135 7.64 22.30 -22.66
C ARG A 135 6.48 23.25 -22.91
N ILE A 136 5.73 23.62 -21.86
CA ILE A 136 4.68 24.64 -21.97
C ILE A 136 5.29 25.97 -22.40
N GLN A 137 6.41 26.38 -21.80
CA GLN A 137 7.11 27.61 -22.21
C GLN A 137 7.61 27.55 -23.66
N GLN A 138 8.09 26.38 -24.12
CA GLN A 138 8.47 26.19 -25.52
C GLN A 138 7.26 26.21 -26.47
N GLN A 139 6.11 25.66 -26.07
CA GLN A 139 4.86 25.71 -26.85
C GLN A 139 4.27 27.13 -26.93
N VAL A 140 4.36 27.90 -25.85
CA VAL A 140 3.97 29.32 -25.80
C VAL A 140 4.91 30.18 -26.65
N ALA A 141 6.22 29.95 -26.57
CA ALA A 141 7.22 30.66 -27.39
C ALA A 141 7.12 30.31 -28.89
N ALA A 142 6.66 29.09 -29.23
CA ALA A 142 6.39 28.64 -30.59
C ALA A 142 5.00 29.04 -31.12
N GLY A 143 4.25 29.90 -30.42
CA GLY A 143 2.99 30.46 -30.93
C GLY A 143 1.87 29.44 -31.09
N ALA A 144 1.85 28.39 -30.27
CA ALA A 144 0.71 27.48 -30.24
C ALA A 144 -0.54 28.26 -29.79
N PRO A 145 -1.63 28.26 -30.59
CA PRO A 145 -2.80 29.08 -30.32
C PRO A 145 -3.44 28.69 -28.98
N TYR A 146 -3.91 29.72 -28.26
CA TYR A 146 -4.45 29.68 -26.90
C TYR A 146 -5.55 28.62 -26.68
N TYR A 147 -6.15 28.09 -27.76
CA TYR A 147 -7.16 27.02 -27.68
C TYR A 147 -6.59 25.64 -27.31
N TYR A 148 -5.29 25.36 -27.49
CA TYR A 148 -4.71 24.07 -27.08
C TYR A 148 -4.41 24.00 -25.58
N VAL A 149 -4.00 25.11 -24.96
CA VAL A 149 -3.73 25.16 -23.50
C VAL A 149 -5.03 25.07 -22.69
N LEU A 150 -6.15 25.53 -23.25
CA LEU A 150 -7.48 25.39 -22.63
C LEU A 150 -8.09 24.00 -22.75
N TRP A 151 -7.69 23.14 -23.70
CA TRP A 151 -8.20 21.75 -23.72
C TRP A 151 -7.55 20.89 -22.64
N GLU A 152 -6.28 21.13 -22.28
CA GLU A 152 -5.57 20.35 -21.25
C GLU A 152 -5.97 20.76 -19.83
N ALA A 153 -6.45 22.00 -19.65
CA ALA A 153 -7.15 22.41 -18.44
C ALA A 153 -8.56 21.83 -18.33
N GLN A 154 -9.15 21.34 -19.43
CA GLN A 154 -10.49 20.74 -19.49
C GLN A 154 -10.47 19.19 -19.53
N SER A 155 -9.32 18.53 -19.50
CA SER A 155 -9.23 17.06 -19.38
C SER A 155 -9.34 16.54 -17.94
N GLY A 156 -9.67 17.40 -16.98
CA GLY A 156 -9.95 17.02 -15.59
C GLY A 156 -11.39 16.59 -15.32
N PHE A 157 -12.33 16.78 -16.26
CA PHE A 157 -13.76 16.53 -16.03
C PHE A 157 -14.50 15.98 -17.26
N ALA A 158 -13.85 15.13 -18.04
CA ALA A 158 -14.59 14.24 -18.94
C ALA A 158 -15.32 13.20 -18.06
N PHE A 159 -16.61 13.43 -17.83
CA PHE A 159 -17.53 12.54 -17.13
C PHE A 159 -17.72 11.25 -17.95
N SER A 160 -16.66 10.43 -18.05
CA SER A 160 -16.73 9.12 -18.68
C SER A 160 -17.23 8.15 -17.62
N PRO A 161 -18.45 7.58 -17.75
CA PRO A 161 -19.01 6.67 -16.75
C PRO A 161 -18.08 5.49 -16.46
N MET A 162 -17.29 5.05 -17.44
CA MET A 162 -16.29 3.99 -17.26
C MET A 162 -15.13 4.34 -16.32
N ALA A 163 -14.74 5.62 -16.19
CA ALA A 163 -13.67 6.04 -15.28
C ALA A 163 -14.13 6.14 -13.82
N TYR A 164 -15.42 6.41 -13.58
CA TYR A 164 -15.98 6.38 -12.23
C TYR A 164 -16.24 4.95 -11.76
N VAL A 165 -16.66 4.07 -12.68
CA VAL A 165 -16.85 2.64 -12.40
C VAL A 165 -15.54 1.97 -11.98
N SER A 166 -14.42 2.25 -12.66
CA SER A 166 -13.11 1.67 -12.28
C SER A 166 -12.60 2.18 -10.92
N LYS A 167 -12.83 3.46 -10.60
CA LYS A 167 -12.53 4.03 -9.28
C LYS A 167 -13.40 3.41 -8.19
N GLY A 168 -14.69 3.22 -8.45
CA GLY A 168 -15.62 2.54 -7.54
C GLY A 168 -15.22 1.09 -7.29
N LEU A 169 -14.94 0.33 -8.35
CA LEU A 169 -14.45 -1.05 -8.27
C LEU A 169 -13.14 -1.18 -7.47
N PHE A 170 -12.24 -0.21 -7.61
CA PHE A 170 -11.02 -0.17 -6.81
C PHE A 170 -11.33 -0.04 -5.31
N TRP A 171 -12.18 0.90 -4.91
CA TRP A 171 -12.56 1.07 -3.50
C TRP A 171 -13.33 -0.13 -2.94
N CYS A 172 -14.26 -0.69 -3.71
CA CYS A 172 -14.96 -1.92 -3.32
C CYS A 172 -14.00 -3.10 -3.12
N SER A 173 -13.00 -3.23 -4.00
CA SER A 173 -11.96 -4.25 -3.87
C SER A 173 -11.09 -4.04 -2.63
N VAL A 174 -10.68 -2.80 -2.32
CA VAL A 174 -9.93 -2.49 -1.09
C VAL A 174 -10.75 -2.85 0.17
N LEU A 175 -12.03 -2.49 0.22
CA LEU A 175 -12.90 -2.85 1.33
C LEU A 175 -13.09 -4.37 1.46
N SER A 176 -13.18 -5.08 0.33
CA SER A 176 -13.24 -6.55 0.30
C SER A 176 -11.93 -7.19 0.80
N LEU A 177 -10.78 -6.65 0.44
CA LEU A 177 -9.46 -7.08 0.93
C LEU A 177 -9.34 -6.88 2.45
N VAL A 178 -9.81 -5.74 2.97
CA VAL A 178 -9.85 -5.49 4.42
C VAL A 178 -10.77 -6.49 5.12
N HIS A 179 -11.95 -6.75 4.57
CA HIS A 179 -12.88 -7.76 5.11
C HIS A 179 -12.22 -9.15 5.16
N CYS A 180 -11.54 -9.57 4.09
CA CYS A 180 -10.82 -10.84 4.07
C CYS A 180 -9.70 -10.90 5.12
N GLY A 181 -8.94 -9.82 5.29
CA GLY A 181 -7.90 -9.73 6.30
C GLY A 181 -8.45 -9.86 7.72
N LEU A 182 -9.57 -9.20 8.01
CA LEU A 182 -10.26 -9.33 9.29
C LEU A 182 -10.80 -10.74 9.52
N SER A 183 -11.43 -11.36 8.51
CA SER A 183 -11.92 -12.74 8.60
C SER A 183 -10.78 -13.74 8.83
N ALA A 184 -9.64 -13.56 8.17
CA ALA A 184 -8.45 -14.40 8.38
C ALA A 184 -7.87 -14.24 9.80
N ALA A 185 -7.81 -13.00 10.31
CA ALA A 185 -7.34 -12.71 11.67
C ALA A 185 -8.25 -13.34 12.72
N GLN A 186 -9.58 -13.18 12.59
CA GLN A 186 -10.56 -13.79 13.47
C GLN A 186 -10.51 -15.32 13.43
N HIS A 187 -10.36 -15.90 12.24
CA HIS A 187 -10.24 -17.35 12.09
C HIS A 187 -8.99 -17.90 12.80
N LYS A 188 -7.84 -17.21 12.70
CA LYS A 188 -6.62 -17.56 13.46
C LYS A 188 -6.84 -17.45 14.97
N SER A 189 -7.54 -16.43 15.45
CA SER A 189 -7.88 -16.29 16.88
C SER A 189 -8.82 -17.39 17.35
N TYR A 190 -9.78 -17.80 16.52
CA TYR A 190 -10.68 -18.92 16.81
C TYR A 190 -9.93 -20.25 16.93
N LEU A 191 -9.01 -20.53 16.00
CA LEU A 191 -8.18 -21.74 16.04
C LEU A 191 -7.24 -21.81 17.26
N ARG A 192 -6.80 -20.66 17.79
CA ARG A 192 -6.05 -20.63 19.06
C ARG A 192 -6.90 -21.01 20.27
N LEU A 193 -8.22 -20.80 20.19
CA LEU A 193 -9.17 -21.10 21.26
C LEU A 193 -9.81 -22.49 21.11
N SER A 194 -9.89 -23.01 19.89
CA SER A 194 -10.34 -24.38 19.62
C SER A 194 -9.13 -25.30 19.51
N GLU A 195 -8.97 -26.24 20.43
CA GLU A 195 -7.88 -27.23 20.49
C GLU A 195 -7.86 -28.24 19.29
N GLN A 196 -8.54 -27.93 18.19
CA GLN A 196 -8.64 -28.75 17.00
C GLN A 196 -7.48 -28.43 16.05
N GLY A 197 -6.59 -29.41 15.81
CA GLY A 197 -5.36 -29.30 15.03
C GLY A 197 -5.52 -29.12 13.51
N SER A 198 -6.45 -28.27 13.06
CA SER A 198 -6.62 -27.95 11.64
C SER A 198 -5.96 -26.61 11.30
N SER A 199 -4.71 -26.66 10.83
CA SER A 199 -3.90 -25.48 10.52
C SER A 199 -4.21 -24.81 9.18
N PHE A 200 -5.26 -25.23 8.46
CA PHE A 200 -5.58 -24.74 7.12
C PHE A 200 -6.62 -23.61 7.16
N VAL A 201 -6.35 -22.51 6.43
CA VAL A 201 -7.30 -21.41 6.24
C VAL A 201 -8.45 -21.91 5.34
N PRO A 202 -9.72 -21.59 5.65
CA PRO A 202 -10.85 -22.04 4.86
C PRO A 202 -10.75 -21.51 3.43
N LEU A 203 -11.08 -22.39 2.46
CA LEU A 203 -10.97 -22.12 1.04
C LEU A 203 -11.75 -20.87 0.60
N ASP A 204 -12.86 -20.57 1.25
CA ASP A 204 -13.69 -19.38 0.97
C ASP A 204 -12.91 -18.07 1.15
N ILE A 205 -12.14 -17.94 2.24
CA ILE A 205 -11.29 -16.75 2.50
C ILE A 205 -10.18 -16.65 1.44
N VAL A 206 -9.60 -17.78 1.04
CA VAL A 206 -8.55 -17.82 0.00
C VAL A 206 -9.11 -17.42 -1.36
N VAL A 207 -10.29 -17.92 -1.73
CA VAL A 207 -10.93 -17.57 -3.02
C VAL A 207 -11.34 -16.09 -3.04
N GLN A 208 -11.92 -15.58 -1.95
CA GLN A 208 -12.34 -14.17 -1.84
C GLN A 208 -11.13 -13.20 -1.91
N THR A 209 -9.99 -13.56 -1.32
CA THR A 209 -8.75 -12.76 -1.43
C THR A 209 -8.19 -12.77 -2.85
N ILE A 210 -8.20 -13.91 -3.53
CA ILE A 210 -7.75 -14.00 -4.92
C ILE A 210 -8.64 -13.14 -5.83
N VAL A 211 -9.96 -13.27 -5.72
CA VAL A 211 -10.92 -12.51 -6.55
C VAL A 211 -10.81 -11.01 -6.32
N SER A 212 -10.80 -10.57 -5.05
CA SER A 212 -10.67 -9.15 -4.72
C SER A 212 -9.37 -8.54 -5.26
N LEU A 213 -8.28 -9.30 -5.23
CA LEU A 213 -6.98 -8.88 -5.71
C LEU A 213 -6.90 -8.81 -7.25
N PHE A 214 -7.54 -9.74 -7.97
CA PHE A 214 -7.69 -9.64 -9.43
C PHE A 214 -8.54 -8.42 -9.84
N ILE A 215 -9.61 -8.10 -9.08
CA ILE A 215 -10.43 -6.91 -9.32
C ILE A 215 -9.63 -5.63 -9.05
N ALA A 216 -8.80 -5.57 -8.01
CA ALA A 216 -7.90 -4.44 -7.76
C ALA A 216 -6.93 -4.22 -8.94
N MET A 217 -6.32 -5.31 -9.42
CA MET A 217 -5.40 -5.26 -10.56
C MET A 217 -6.12 -4.76 -11.82
N TRP A 218 -7.30 -5.31 -12.13
CA TRP A 218 -8.09 -4.87 -13.28
C TRP A 218 -8.47 -3.38 -13.19
N SER A 219 -8.83 -2.92 -11.99
CA SER A 219 -9.23 -1.52 -11.74
C SER A 219 -8.06 -0.56 -11.92
N THR A 220 -6.87 -0.88 -11.41
CA THR A 220 -5.68 -0.02 -11.52
C THR A 220 -5.17 0.08 -12.95
N LEU A 221 -5.23 -1.00 -13.74
CA LEU A 221 -4.90 -0.98 -15.17
C LEU A 221 -5.78 -0.02 -15.97
N ARG A 222 -7.07 0.11 -15.58
CA ARG A 222 -8.00 1.04 -16.21
C ARG A 222 -7.82 2.48 -15.74
N ILE A 223 -7.40 2.69 -14.49
CA ILE A 223 -7.11 4.02 -13.93
C ILE A 223 -5.82 4.62 -14.53
N ALA A 224 -4.84 3.78 -14.88
CA ALA A 224 -3.56 4.23 -15.43
C ALA A 224 -3.67 4.97 -16.78
N GLY A 225 -4.80 4.81 -17.50
CA GLY A 225 -5.07 5.47 -18.77
C GLY A 225 -4.28 4.88 -19.93
N ASP A 226 -4.67 5.26 -21.16
CA ASP A 226 -4.01 4.79 -22.37
C ASP A 226 -2.66 5.49 -22.56
N PHE A 227 -1.68 4.74 -23.06
CA PHE A 227 -0.36 5.28 -23.37
C PHE A 227 -0.46 6.21 -24.58
N MET A 228 -0.13 7.48 -24.40
CA MET A 228 0.03 8.42 -25.52
C MET A 228 1.34 8.13 -26.27
N GLU A 229 1.26 8.00 -27.59
CA GLU A 229 2.44 7.80 -28.43
C GLU A 229 3.33 9.06 -28.47
N VAL A 230 4.62 8.90 -28.16
CA VAL A 230 5.60 10.00 -28.08
C VAL A 230 6.19 10.36 -29.47
N ARG A 231 5.63 9.83 -30.58
CA ARG A 231 6.17 10.06 -31.92
C ARG A 231 5.84 11.49 -32.37
N ALA A 232 6.87 12.35 -32.39
CA ALA A 232 6.75 13.74 -32.81
C ALA A 232 6.12 13.91 -34.20
N GLY A 233 6.33 12.95 -35.11
CA GLY A 233 5.75 12.97 -36.47
C GLY A 233 4.22 12.87 -36.52
N ALA A 234 3.59 12.10 -35.62
CA ALA A 234 2.13 11.96 -35.60
C ALA A 234 1.44 13.23 -35.09
N GLN A 235 2.07 13.92 -34.13
CA GLN A 235 1.64 15.24 -33.66
C GLN A 235 1.88 16.34 -34.71
N LEU A 236 2.94 16.22 -35.53
CA LEU A 236 3.27 17.18 -36.58
C LEU A 236 2.32 17.07 -37.79
N GLN A 237 1.87 15.87 -38.15
CA GLN A 237 0.96 15.66 -39.30
C GLN A 237 -0.41 16.31 -39.12
N ASN A 238 -0.88 16.46 -37.87
CA ASN A 238 -2.14 17.16 -37.55
C ASN A 238 -1.95 18.68 -37.39
N LYS A 239 -0.73 19.22 -37.54
CA LYS A 239 -0.50 20.66 -37.51
C LYS A 239 -0.52 21.22 -38.92
N THR A 240 -1.37 22.23 -39.14
CA THR A 240 -1.41 23.00 -40.39
C THR A 240 -0.19 23.90 -40.52
N PHE A 241 0.24 24.16 -41.76
CA PHE A 241 1.39 25.04 -42.07
C PHE A 241 1.24 26.44 -41.45
N GLU A 242 0.03 26.99 -41.46
CA GLU A 242 -0.30 28.27 -40.81
C GLU A 242 0.05 28.31 -39.32
N THR A 243 -0.06 27.18 -38.62
CA THR A 243 0.28 27.08 -37.20
C THR A 243 1.79 26.97 -36.97
N VAL A 244 2.52 26.39 -37.91
CA VAL A 244 3.99 26.21 -37.82
C VAL A 244 4.73 27.47 -38.29
N GLY A 245 4.19 28.17 -39.29
CA GLY A 245 4.73 29.44 -39.77
C GLY A 245 4.45 30.63 -38.85
N ASN A 246 3.63 30.43 -37.82
CA ASN A 246 3.31 31.46 -36.85
C ASN A 246 4.48 31.70 -35.89
N CYS A 247 5.26 32.76 -36.15
CA CYS A 247 6.40 33.15 -35.34
C CYS A 247 6.06 34.36 -34.46
N PRO A 248 5.50 34.17 -33.24
CA PRO A 248 4.94 35.26 -32.45
C PRO A 248 5.96 36.30 -31.99
N ASN A 249 7.23 35.92 -31.88
CA ASN A 249 8.33 36.83 -31.55
C ASN A 249 8.71 37.77 -32.69
N PHE A 250 8.23 37.53 -33.91
CA PHE A 250 8.58 38.28 -35.12
C PHE A 250 7.39 39.05 -35.73
N TYR A 251 6.30 39.25 -34.98
CA TYR A 251 5.22 40.09 -35.47
C TYR A 251 5.68 41.55 -35.64
N THR A 252 5.66 42.01 -36.89
CA THR A 252 5.87 43.42 -37.22
C THR A 252 4.52 44.06 -37.48
N PHE A 253 4.09 44.97 -36.60
CA PHE A 253 2.83 45.69 -36.75
C PHE A 253 3.03 46.96 -37.59
N THR A 254 3.35 46.80 -38.87
CA THR A 254 3.52 47.94 -39.79
C THR A 254 2.41 47.95 -40.84
N GLY A 255 1.32 48.70 -40.57
CA GLY A 255 0.30 49.06 -41.58
C GLY A 255 -1.14 48.58 -41.33
N LYS A 256 -2.10 49.47 -41.66
CA LYS A 256 -3.59 49.49 -41.63
C LYS A 256 -4.39 48.79 -40.52
N ASN A 257 -3.90 47.74 -39.87
CA ASN A 257 -4.56 47.09 -38.72
C ASN A 257 -3.77 47.36 -37.44
N ARG A 258 -3.64 48.65 -37.08
CA ARG A 258 -3.14 49.07 -35.77
C ARG A 258 -4.13 48.57 -34.71
N PRO A 259 -3.74 47.71 -33.76
CA PRO A 259 -4.59 47.44 -32.60
C PRO A 259 -4.71 48.73 -31.79
N VAL A 260 -5.93 49.17 -31.57
CA VAL A 260 -6.30 50.26 -30.66
C VAL A 260 -5.89 49.82 -29.24
N ARG A 261 -4.65 50.14 -28.85
CA ARG A 261 -4.08 49.77 -27.55
C ARG A 261 -4.65 50.61 -26.38
N ASN A 262 -5.60 51.51 -26.64
CA ASN A 262 -6.05 52.51 -25.65
C ASN A 262 -7.54 52.39 -25.24
N LEU A 263 -8.22 51.26 -25.45
CA LEU A 263 -9.64 51.09 -25.05
C LEU A 263 -9.90 50.13 -23.88
N LEU A 264 -8.87 49.66 -23.17
CA LEU A 264 -9.04 48.80 -21.98
C LEU A 264 -8.27 49.34 -20.75
N VAL A 265 -8.24 50.67 -20.58
CA VAL A 265 -7.74 51.32 -19.35
C VAL A 265 -8.78 52.29 -18.76
N HIS A 266 -9.99 52.35 -19.33
CA HIS A 266 -11.10 53.09 -18.74
C HIS A 266 -12.40 52.28 -18.87
N GLU A 267 -12.60 51.37 -17.92
CA GLU A 267 -13.84 51.15 -17.16
C GLU A 267 -13.52 50.29 -15.93
#